data_AF-A0A7Z0MYH3-F1
#
_entry.id   AF-A0A7Z0MYH3-F1
#
_cell.length_a   1.000
_cell.length_b   1.000
_cell.length_c   1.000
_cell.angle_alpha   90.00
_cell.angle_beta   90.00
_cell.angle_gamma   90.00
#
_symmetry.space_group_name_H-M   'P 1'
#
loop_
_entity.id
_entity.type
_entity.pdbx_description
1 polymer ?
#
loop_
_entity_poly.entity_id
_entity_poly.type
_entity_poly.pdbx_seq_one_letter_code
_entity_poly.pdbx_strand_id
1 'polypeptide(L)'
;MKKILCGLVIFLLASATLAHQAVVLSSAQGAAQAGQAFLTHYRDQCHAIMPMHVAQQAGAHGLLREGKQQIFGEYASVVDLADDISISSVAALNSENSRASLRAFSSTSAAD
;
A
#
# COMPACT_ATOMS: atom_id res chain seq x y z
N MET A 1 19.97 -34.52 16.66
CA MET A 1 19.46 -33.22 17.18
C MET A 1 19.38 -32.14 16.08
N LYS A 2 19.02 -32.48 14.83
CA LYS A 2 19.06 -31.57 13.65
C LYS A 2 17.68 -31.20 13.09
N LYS A 3 16.61 -31.83 13.62
CA LYS A 3 15.21 -31.64 13.18
C LYS A 3 14.51 -30.46 13.87
N ILE A 4 14.97 -30.08 15.06
CA ILE A 4 14.36 -29.00 15.86
C ILE A 4 14.75 -27.63 15.30
N LEU A 5 15.96 -27.51 14.73
CA LEU A 5 16.46 -26.26 14.16
C LEU A 5 15.69 -25.82 12.89
N CYS A 6 15.19 -26.77 12.10
CA CYS A 6 14.46 -26.45 10.86
C CYS A 6 13.06 -25.88 11.14
N GLY A 7 12.39 -26.34 12.21
CA GLY A 7 11.06 -25.85 12.59
C GLY A 7 11.10 -24.40 13.11
N LEU A 8 12.15 -24.04 13.85
CA LEU A 8 12.31 -22.70 14.42
C LEU A 8 12.53 -21.63 13.33
N VAL A 9 13.31 -21.95 12.30
CA VAL A 9 13.60 -21.03 11.18
C VAL A 9 12.35 -20.74 10.34
N ILE A 10 11.49 -21.74 10.11
CA ILE A 10 10.23 -21.56 9.36
C ILE A 10 9.23 -20.72 10.16
N PHE A 11 9.18 -20.87 11.49
CA PHE A 11 8.29 -20.08 12.35
C PHE A 11 8.72 -18.60 12.44
N LEU A 12 10.02 -18.32 12.45
CA LEU A 12 10.57 -16.95 12.46
C LEU A 12 10.32 -16.19 11.14
N LEU A 13 10.26 -16.88 9.99
CA LEU A 13 10.01 -16.26 8.68
C LEU A 13 8.54 -15.92 8.41
N ALA A 14 7.60 -16.51 9.16
CA ALA A 14 6.16 -16.26 8.98
C ALA A 14 5.70 -14.90 9.51
N SER A 15 6.55 -14.20 10.27
CA SER A 15 6.26 -12.88 10.84
C SER A 15 6.63 -11.73 9.90
N ALA A 16 6.96 -12.02 8.64
CA ALA A 16 7.21 -10.99 7.65
C ALA A 16 5.93 -10.20 7.40
N THR A 17 5.82 -9.05 8.07
CA THR A 17 4.83 -8.02 7.80
C THR A 17 4.84 -7.72 6.31
N LEU A 18 3.76 -8.09 5.62
CA LEU A 18 3.55 -7.73 4.23
C LEU A 18 3.44 -6.21 4.19
N ALA A 19 4.53 -5.53 3.83
CA ALA A 19 4.46 -4.13 3.43
C ALA A 19 3.34 -4.04 2.38
N HIS A 20 2.24 -3.35 2.72
CA HIS A 20 1.09 -3.20 1.83
C HIS A 20 1.56 -2.35 0.65
N GLN A 21 1.78 -3.03 -0.48
CA GLN A 21 2.18 -2.41 -1.73
C GLN A 21 1.00 -2.44 -2.68
N ALA A 22 0.74 -1.30 -3.29
CA ALA A 22 -0.28 -1.14 -4.30
C ALA A 22 0.35 -0.78 -5.63
N VAL A 23 -0.18 -1.38 -6.69
CA VAL A 23 0.09 -0.96 -8.06
C VAL A 23 -0.62 0.37 -8.29
N VAL A 24 0.12 1.37 -8.77
CA VAL A 24 -0.46 2.63 -9.21
C VAL A 24 -0.87 2.52 -10.67
N LEU A 25 -2.14 2.79 -10.96
CA LEU A 25 -2.71 2.81 -12.30
C LEU A 25 -3.06 4.25 -12.70
N SER A 26 -2.82 4.60 -13.96
CA SER A 26 -3.30 5.87 -14.52
C SER A 26 -4.83 5.84 -14.66
N SER A 27 -5.47 6.99 -14.51
CA SER A 27 -6.91 7.15 -14.78
C SER A 27 -7.23 7.36 -16.26
N ALA A 28 -6.20 7.46 -17.11
CA ALA A 28 -6.37 7.54 -18.56
C ALA A 28 -6.94 6.24 -19.15
N GLN A 29 -7.54 6.35 -20.33
CA GLN A 29 -8.19 5.23 -21.04
C GLN A 29 -7.23 4.02 -21.13
N GLY A 30 -7.60 2.93 -20.43
CA GLY A 30 -6.82 1.68 -20.39
C GLY A 30 -6.20 1.32 -19.04
N ALA A 31 -6.26 2.20 -18.03
CA ALA A 31 -5.75 1.95 -16.67
C ALA A 31 -4.32 1.35 -16.65
N ALA A 32 -3.42 1.98 -17.40
CA ALA A 32 -2.04 1.51 -17.52
C ALA A 32 -1.31 1.58 -16.18
N GLN A 33 -0.43 0.63 -15.92
CA GLN A 33 0.40 0.63 -14.73
C GLN A 33 1.45 1.74 -14.81
N ALA A 34 1.38 2.70 -13.90
CA ALA A 34 2.35 3.78 -13.75
C ALA A 34 3.50 3.38 -12.81
N GLY A 35 3.23 2.56 -11.79
CA GLY A 35 4.28 2.17 -10.84
C GLY A 35 3.77 1.42 -9.62
N GLN A 36 4.44 1.66 -8.48
CA GLN A 36 4.13 1.09 -7.18
C GLN A 36 4.02 2.21 -6.14
N ALA A 37 3.20 1.97 -5.12
CA ALA A 37 3.06 2.79 -3.93
C ALA A 37 3.11 1.91 -2.69
N PHE A 38 3.68 2.44 -1.61
CA PHE A 38 3.53 1.89 -0.27
C PHE A 38 2.29 2.50 0.37
N LEU A 39 1.44 1.66 0.96
CA LEU A 39 0.30 2.12 1.73
C LEU A 39 0.68 2.16 3.21
N THR A 40 0.34 3.26 3.86
CA THR A 40 0.51 3.46 5.30
C THR A 40 -0.73 4.08 5.90
N HIS A 41 -0.86 4.00 7.22
CA HIS A 41 -1.97 4.58 7.95
C HIS A 41 -1.48 5.59 8.98
N TYR A 42 -2.18 6.72 9.07
CA TYR A 42 -1.95 7.74 10.09
C TYR A 42 -3.28 8.41 10.46
N ARG A 43 -3.60 8.46 11.77
CA ARG A 43 -4.82 9.11 12.30
C ARG A 43 -6.11 8.75 11.53
N ASP A 44 -6.40 7.45 11.44
CA ASP A 44 -7.56 6.87 10.75
C ASP A 44 -7.64 7.11 9.23
N GLN A 45 -6.59 7.66 8.64
CA GLN A 45 -6.47 7.89 7.20
C GLN A 45 -5.46 6.92 6.59
N CYS A 46 -5.75 6.47 5.38
CA CYS A 46 -4.81 5.73 4.56
C CYS A 46 -4.07 6.71 3.65
N HIS A 47 -2.75 6.52 3.53
CA HIS A 47 -1.88 7.30 2.68
C HIS A 47 -1.12 6.38 1.74
N ALA A 48 -0.93 6.84 0.52
CA ALA A 48 -0.05 6.21 -0.44
C ALA A 48 1.22 7.05 -0.56
N ILE A 49 2.36 6.43 -0.30
CA ILE A 49 3.69 6.98 -0.51
C ILE A 49 4.23 6.39 -1.80
N MET A 50 4.59 7.23 -2.75
CA MET A 50 5.05 6.79 -4.06
C MET A 50 6.05 7.77 -4.65
N PRO A 51 6.87 7.35 -5.64
CA PRO A 51 7.73 8.29 -6.31
C PRO A 51 6.93 9.41 -6.99
N MET A 52 7.45 10.64 -6.98
CA MET A 52 6.76 11.78 -7.57
C MET A 52 6.50 11.55 -9.07
N HIS A 53 7.47 10.99 -9.79
CA HIS A 53 7.26 10.66 -11.21
C HIS A 53 6.13 9.64 -11.44
N VAL A 54 5.92 8.69 -10.51
CA VAL A 54 4.81 7.71 -10.60
C VAL A 54 3.46 8.43 -10.43
N ALA A 55 3.38 9.35 -9.46
CA ALA A 55 2.18 10.16 -9.26
C ALA A 55 1.88 11.03 -10.49
N GLN A 56 2.90 11.65 -11.08
CA GLN A 56 2.75 12.47 -12.30
C GLN A 56 2.31 11.63 -13.52
N GLN A 57 2.85 10.42 -13.69
CA GLN A 57 2.49 9.52 -14.79
C GLN A 57 1.05 9.01 -14.67
N ALA A 58 0.59 8.76 -13.45
CA ALA A 58 -0.78 8.32 -13.20
C ALA A 58 -1.81 9.46 -13.28
N GLY A 59 -1.37 10.70 -13.04
CA GLY A 59 -2.18 11.91 -13.10
C GLY A 59 -2.73 12.35 -11.73
N ALA A 60 -3.52 13.41 -11.71
CA ALA A 60 -4.06 14.01 -10.48
C ALA A 60 -4.95 13.06 -9.65
N HIS A 61 -5.48 12.03 -10.29
CA HIS A 61 -6.39 11.03 -9.74
C HIS A 61 -5.91 9.65 -10.21
N GLY A 62 -5.16 8.94 -9.37
CA GLY A 62 -4.65 7.61 -9.70
C GLY A 62 -5.37 6.52 -8.91
N LEU A 63 -5.51 5.35 -9.51
CA LEU A 63 -6.10 4.18 -8.85
C LEU A 63 -5.00 3.33 -8.22
N LEU A 64 -5.26 2.83 -7.02
CA LEU A 64 -4.39 1.92 -6.30
C LEU A 64 -5.01 0.53 -6.35
N ARG A 65 -4.24 -0.47 -6.80
CA ARG A 65 -4.66 -1.86 -6.85
C ARG A 65 -3.76 -2.70 -5.96
N GLU A 66 -4.35 -3.42 -5.01
CA GLU A 66 -3.63 -4.43 -4.24
C GLU A 66 -3.87 -5.83 -4.82
N GLY A 67 -2.79 -6.58 -4.98
CA GLY A 67 -2.85 -7.91 -5.58
C GLY A 67 -3.30 -7.88 -7.05
N LYS A 68 -3.99 -8.95 -7.48
CA LYS A 68 -4.20 -9.22 -8.91
C LYS A 68 -5.38 -8.48 -9.54
N GLN A 69 -6.41 -8.09 -8.80
CA GLN A 69 -7.65 -7.63 -9.45
C GLN A 69 -8.45 -6.54 -8.73
N GLN A 70 -8.20 -6.25 -7.45
CA GLN A 70 -9.09 -5.36 -6.70
C GLN A 70 -8.51 -3.96 -6.54
N ILE A 71 -9.24 -2.96 -7.05
CA ILE A 71 -8.95 -1.57 -6.76
C ILE A 71 -9.19 -1.35 -5.26
N PHE A 72 -8.13 -0.92 -4.58
CA PHE A 72 -8.10 -0.57 -3.17
C PHE A 72 -8.76 0.80 -2.95
N GLY A 73 -8.39 1.78 -3.77
CA GLY A 73 -8.91 3.13 -3.68
C GLY A 73 -8.35 4.04 -4.74
N GLU A 74 -8.75 5.30 -4.66
CA GLU A 74 -8.22 6.38 -5.47
C GLU A 74 -7.42 7.31 -4.56
N TYR A 75 -6.26 7.76 -5.00
CA TYR A 75 -5.58 8.85 -4.30
C TYR A 75 -5.89 10.18 -4.97
N ALA A 76 -5.91 11.24 -4.17
CA ALA A 76 -6.11 12.60 -4.63
C ALA A 76 -5.24 13.57 -3.82
N SER A 77 -4.88 14.70 -4.43
CA SER A 77 -3.99 15.71 -3.83
C SER A 77 -2.63 15.13 -3.42
N VAL A 78 -1.71 15.15 -4.38
CA VAL A 78 -0.32 14.69 -4.19
C VAL A 78 0.49 15.79 -3.53
N VAL A 79 1.17 15.48 -2.44
CA VAL A 79 2.10 16.37 -1.74
C VAL A 79 3.52 15.94 -2.06
N ASP A 80 4.33 16.89 -2.52
CA ASP A 80 5.76 16.70 -2.77
C ASP A 80 6.54 16.69 -1.45
N LEU A 81 7.31 15.62 -1.22
CA LEU A 81 8.21 15.47 -0.08
C LEU A 81 9.69 15.67 -0.47
N ALA A 82 9.95 16.16 -1.68
CA ALA A 82 11.27 16.26 -2.32
C ALA A 82 11.91 14.90 -2.64
N ASP A 83 13.07 14.92 -3.30
CA ASP A 83 13.86 13.74 -3.66
C ASP A 83 13.08 12.64 -4.40
N ASP A 84 12.15 13.06 -5.27
CA ASP A 84 11.24 12.18 -6.01
C ASP A 84 10.34 11.33 -5.10
N ILE A 85 10.00 11.82 -3.90
CA ILE A 85 9.05 11.18 -2.99
C ILE A 85 7.79 12.03 -2.89
N SER A 86 6.64 11.36 -2.90
CA SER A 86 5.34 12.00 -2.71
C SER A 86 4.46 11.21 -1.76
N ILE A 87 3.49 11.90 -1.15
CA ILE A 87 2.44 11.30 -0.34
C ILE A 87 1.07 11.82 -0.77
N SER A 88 0.06 10.95 -0.75
CA SER A 88 -1.32 11.32 -1.05
C SER A 88 -2.29 10.57 -0.15
N SER A 89 -3.40 11.22 0.22
CA SER A 89 -4.50 10.54 0.92
C SER A 89 -5.24 9.61 -0.03
N VAL A 90 -5.61 8.43 0.46
CA VAL A 90 -6.36 7.44 -0.31
C VAL A 90 -7.83 7.44 0.11
N ALA A 91 -8.70 7.77 -0.84
CA ALA A 91 -10.13 7.54 -0.74
C ALA A 91 -10.43 6.08 -1.10
N ALA A 92 -10.73 5.29 -0.07
CA ALA A 92 -11.20 3.92 -0.20
C ALA A 92 -12.44 3.82 -1.10
N LEU A 93 -12.35 3.06 -2.21
CA LEU A 93 -13.53 2.75 -3.03
C LEU A 93 -14.29 1.52 -2.50
N ASN A 94 -13.61 0.65 -1.75
CA ASN A 94 -14.21 -0.48 -1.05
C ASN A 94 -13.94 -0.38 0.45
N SER A 95 -14.99 -0.02 1.20
CA SER A 95 -14.93 0.17 2.66
C SER A 95 -14.53 -1.10 3.44
N GLU A 96 -14.76 -2.30 2.91
CA GLU A 96 -14.40 -3.55 3.57
C GLU A 96 -12.89 -3.80 3.49
N ASN A 97 -12.28 -3.56 2.32
CA ASN A 97 -10.84 -3.69 2.12
C ASN A 97 -10.05 -2.65 2.91
N SER A 98 -10.48 -1.38 2.89
CA SER A 98 -9.77 -0.36 3.66
C SER A 98 -9.93 -0.56 5.16
N ARG A 99 -11.06 -1.10 5.62
CA ARG A 99 -11.20 -1.53 7.03
C ARG A 99 -10.36 -2.77 7.34
N ALA A 100 -10.20 -3.71 6.41
CA ALA A 100 -9.32 -4.85 6.58
C ALA A 100 -7.85 -4.43 6.67
N SER A 101 -7.39 -3.53 5.79
CA SER A 101 -6.03 -2.96 5.84
C SER A 101 -5.81 -2.09 7.09
N LEU A 102 -6.81 -1.28 7.50
CA LEU A 102 -6.80 -0.55 8.77
C LEU A 102 -6.69 -1.50 9.98
N ARG A 103 -7.47 -2.60 10.00
CA ARG A 103 -7.45 -3.58 11.09
C ARG A 103 -6.14 -4.36 11.13
N ALA A 104 -5.65 -4.83 9.99
CA ALA A 104 -4.39 -5.57 9.89
C ALA A 104 -3.20 -4.75 10.43
N PHE A 105 -3.15 -3.46 10.11
CA PHE A 105 -2.14 -2.54 10.62
C PHE A 105 -2.32 -2.19 12.11
N SER A 106 -3.56 -1.91 12.54
CA SER A 106 -3.86 -1.64 13.96
C SER A 106 -3.46 -2.82 14.86
N SER A 107 -3.71 -4.05 14.43
CA SER A 107 -3.31 -5.26 15.15
C SER A 107 -1.80 -5.50 15.20
N THR A 108 -1.02 -4.88 14.31
CA THR A 108 0.45 -4.93 14.35
C THR A 108 1.04 -3.79 15.19
N SER A 109 0.41 -2.61 15.22
CA SER A 109 0.87 -1.50 16.07
C SER A 109 0.56 -1.66 17.57
N ALA A 110 -0.41 -2.51 17.92
CA ALA A 110 -0.76 -2.81 19.31
C ALA A 110 0.09 -3.93 19.93
N ALA A 111 1.07 -4.46 19.19
CA ALA A 111 1.96 -5.54 19.62
C ALA A 111 3.37 -5.06 19.99
N ASP A 112 3.62 -3.74 20.00
CA ASP A 112 4.85 -3.11 20.49
C ASP A 112 4.66 -2.51 21.90
#